data_AF-A0A6B2DW80-F1
#
_entry.id   AF-A0A6B2DW80-F1
#
_cell.length_a   1.000
_cell.length_b   1.000
_cell.length_c   1.000
_cell.angle_alpha   90.00
_cell.angle_beta   90.00
_cell.angle_gamma   90.00
#
_symmetry.space_group_name_H-M   'P 1'
#
loop_
_entity.id
_entity.type
_entity.pdbx_description
1 polymer ?
#
loop_
_entity_poly.entity_id
_entity_poly.type
_entity_poly.pdbx_seq_one_letter_code
_entity_poly.pdbx_strand_id
1 'polypeptide(L)'
;AVPLGSVLGVPLGTLVGQLAGWRTAFLLLGLLSLGTAAALLVFTPSLPPEESTRPTVLFGLLRRHGVRSGLIVTFLVVLAHFGTYTYLTPLLRDVVRPGLLSLYLLVYGVAGIAGTFLAGASRRPRLAFAVAAAAIAASVFVLPHAGAAGALAVLVVW
;
A
#
# COMPACT_ATOMS: atom_id res chain seq x y z
N ALA A 1 -0.12 -8.33 -4.22
CA ALA A 1 -1.48 -8.19 -4.77
C ALA A 1 -2.16 -7.07 -4.00
N VAL A 2 -2.52 -5.95 -4.65
CA VAL A 2 -3.41 -4.97 -4.01
C VAL A 2 -4.75 -5.69 -3.90
N PRO A 3 -5.28 -5.90 -2.68
CA PRO A 3 -6.58 -6.54 -2.53
C PRO A 3 -7.60 -5.72 -3.33
N LEU A 4 -8.50 -6.36 -4.08
CA LEU A 4 -9.63 -5.69 -4.72
C LEU A 4 -10.39 -4.80 -3.72
N GLY A 5 -10.39 -5.19 -2.43
CA GLY A 5 -10.90 -4.40 -1.32
C GLY A 5 -10.22 -3.05 -1.12
N SER A 6 -8.93 -2.90 -1.39
CA SER A 6 -8.25 -1.59 -1.30
C SER A 6 -8.57 -0.68 -2.49
N VAL A 7 -8.75 -1.24 -3.69
CA VAL A 7 -9.07 -0.47 -4.91
C VAL A 7 -10.52 0.01 -4.90
N LEU A 8 -11.46 -0.85 -4.49
CA LEU A 8 -12.89 -0.54 -4.49
C LEU A 8 -13.39 -0.01 -3.14
N GLY A 9 -12.85 -0.52 -2.03
CA GLY A 9 -13.32 -0.18 -0.69
C GLY A 9 -13.01 1.26 -0.29
N VAL A 10 -11.88 1.83 -0.73
CA VAL A 10 -11.53 3.23 -0.41
C VAL A 10 -12.47 4.23 -1.10
N PRO A 11 -12.72 4.16 -2.42
CA PRO A 11 -13.72 5.01 -3.07
C PRO A 11 -15.13 4.83 -2.52
N LEU A 12 -15.58 3.58 -2.32
CA LEU A 12 -16.92 3.31 -1.78
C LEU A 12 -17.07 3.81 -0.34
N GLY A 13 -16.07 3.58 0.51
CA GLY A 13 -16.05 4.08 1.87
C GLY A 13 -16.07 5.61 1.93
N THR A 14 -15.35 6.27 1.01
CA THR A 14 -15.34 7.73 0.88
C THR A 14 -16.68 8.25 0.39
N LEU A 15 -17.30 7.61 -0.60
CA LEU A 15 -18.63 7.98 -1.10
C LEU A 15 -19.69 7.89 0.00
N VAL A 16 -19.73 6.79 0.76
CA VAL A 16 -20.62 6.65 1.91
C VAL A 16 -20.31 7.70 2.97
N GLY A 17 -19.03 7.96 3.23
CA GLY A 17 -18.60 9.00 4.17
C GLY A 17 -19.06 10.40 3.78
N GLN A 18 -19.10 10.71 2.48
CA GLN A 18 -19.59 11.99 1.95
C GLN A 18 -21.12 12.10 2.01
N LEU A 19 -21.84 11.02 1.70
CA LEU A 19 -23.30 11.03 1.63
C LEU A 19 -23.98 10.92 3.01
N ALA A 20 -23.43 10.10 3.90
CA ALA A 20 -24.07 9.71 5.15
C ALA A 20 -23.17 9.91 6.38
N GLY A 21 -22.03 10.58 6.21
CA GLY A 21 -21.06 10.84 7.27
C GLY A 21 -20.14 9.66 7.56
N TRP A 22 -18.96 9.97 8.10
CA TRP A 22 -17.91 8.99 8.38
C TRP A 22 -18.36 7.88 9.34
N ARG A 23 -19.20 8.19 10.34
CA ARG A 23 -19.71 7.20 11.31
C ARG A 23 -20.46 6.06 10.62
N THR A 24 -21.29 6.39 9.62
CA THR A 24 -22.06 5.41 8.85
C THR A 24 -21.15 4.52 8.00
N ALA A 25 -20.10 5.10 7.41
CA ALA A 25 -19.10 4.32 6.67
C ALA A 25 -18.40 3.28 7.57
N PHE A 26 -18.02 3.66 8.79
CA PHE A 26 -17.44 2.72 9.76
C PHE A 26 -18.43 1.64 10.24
N LEU A 27 -19.70 2.00 10.47
CA LEU A 27 -20.73 1.03 10.85
C LEU A 27 -20.95 -0.02 9.74
N LEU A 28 -21.06 0.41 8.48
CA LEU A 28 -21.19 -0.52 7.35
C LEU A 28 -19.96 -1.42 7.21
N LEU A 29 -18.75 -0.86 7.36
CA LEU A 29 -17.51 -1.64 7.33
C LEU A 29 -17.49 -2.70 8.45
N GLY A 30 -17.92 -2.33 9.67
CA GLY A 30 -18.03 -3.25 10.80
C GLY A 30 -19.03 -4.37 10.55
N LEU A 31 -20.22 -4.05 10.05
CA LEU A 31 -21.25 -5.04 9.71
C LEU A 31 -20.79 -6.00 8.62
N LEU A 32 -20.14 -5.50 7.56
CA LEU A 32 -19.57 -6.34 6.50
C LEU A 32 -18.47 -7.27 7.04
N SER A 33 -17.64 -6.77 7.96
CA SER A 33 -16.59 -7.57 8.61
C SER A 33 -17.17 -8.69 9.47
N LEU A 34 -18.22 -8.40 10.26
CA LEU A 34 -18.94 -9.41 11.04
C LEU A 34 -19.65 -10.43 10.16
N GLY A 35 -20.29 -9.99 9.07
CA GLY A 35 -20.92 -10.88 8.10
C GLY A 35 -19.90 -11.81 7.44
N THR A 36 -18.71 -11.28 7.09
CA THR A 36 -17.61 -12.08 6.54
C THR A 36 -17.09 -13.08 7.57
N ALA A 37 -16.92 -12.68 8.83
CA ALA A 37 -16.51 -13.57 9.90
C ALA A 37 -17.55 -14.70 10.12
N ALA A 38 -18.84 -14.38 10.15
CA ALA A 38 -19.92 -15.36 10.26
C ALA A 38 -19.93 -16.31 9.06
N ALA A 39 -19.76 -15.80 7.83
CA ALA A 39 -19.66 -16.61 6.64
C ALA A 39 -18.45 -17.56 6.70
N LEU A 40 -17.29 -17.07 7.16
CA LEU A 40 -16.12 -17.93 7.35
C LEU A 40 -16.40 -19.03 8.38
N LEU A 41 -17.08 -18.73 9.49
CA LEU A 41 -17.42 -19.73 10.50
C LEU A 41 -18.42 -20.79 10.00
N VAL A 42 -19.36 -20.40 9.15
CA VAL A 42 -20.42 -21.29 8.65
C VAL A 42 -19.97 -22.11 7.43
N PHE A 43 -19.26 -21.48 6.49
CA PHE A 43 -18.95 -22.06 5.18
C PHE A 43 -17.54 -22.63 5.07
N THR A 44 -16.61 -22.28 5.97
CA THR A 44 -15.25 -22.83 5.90
C THR A 44 -15.23 -24.22 6.53
N PRO A 45 -14.90 -25.29 5.78
CA PRO A 45 -14.73 -26.61 6.36
C PRO A 45 -13.57 -26.59 7.36
N SER A 46 -13.65 -27.41 8.41
CA SER A 46 -12.57 -27.57 9.37
C SER A 46 -11.28 -27.95 8.66
N LEU A 47 -10.27 -27.07 8.72
CA LEU A 47 -8.93 -27.32 8.20
C LEU A 47 -8.08 -27.81 9.38
N PRO A 48 -7.75 -29.12 9.44
CA PRO A 48 -6.87 -29.63 10.49
C PRO A 48 -5.52 -28.93 10.37
N PRO A 49 -4.97 -28.36 11.45
CA PRO A 49 -3.64 -27.76 11.40
C PRO A 49 -2.60 -28.86 11.18
N GLU A 50 -1.97 -28.91 9.99
CA GLU A 50 -0.88 -29.85 9.67
C GLU A 50 0.35 -29.61 10.56
N GLU A 51 0.62 -28.36 10.93
CA GLU A 51 1.56 -27.99 11.98
C GLU A 51 1.00 -26.78 12.74
N SER A 52 0.94 -26.85 14.08
CA SER A 52 0.71 -25.62 14.84
C SER A 52 1.97 -24.76 14.72
N THR A 53 1.89 -23.66 14.00
CA THR A 53 2.97 -22.68 13.92
C THR A 53 3.23 -22.13 15.32
N ARG A 54 4.15 -22.75 16.04
CA ARG A 54 4.50 -22.32 17.40
C ARG A 54 5.23 -20.98 17.29
N PRO A 55 5.01 -20.04 18.22
CA PRO A 55 5.74 -18.76 18.26
C PRO A 55 7.26 -18.95 18.22
N THR A 56 7.75 -20.05 18.80
CA THR A 56 9.16 -20.44 18.78
C THR A 56 9.72 -20.66 17.38
N VAL A 57 8.91 -21.14 16.42
CA VAL A 57 9.30 -21.28 15.02
C VAL A 57 9.47 -19.90 14.37
N LEU A 58 8.56 -18.96 14.63
CA LEU A 58 8.69 -17.56 14.17
C LEU A 58 9.95 -16.89 14.73
N PHE A 59 10.21 -17.00 16.04
CA PHE A 59 11.42 -16.45 16.64
C PHE A 59 12.69 -17.14 16.11
N GLY A 60 12.61 -18.43 15.77
CA GLY A 60 13.68 -19.15 15.09
C GLY A 60 14.01 -18.58 13.71
N LEU A 61 13.02 -18.12 12.95
CA LEU A 61 13.23 -17.49 11.64
C LEU A 61 14.00 -16.17 11.74
N LEU A 62 13.81 -15.39 12.81
CA LEU A 62 14.55 -14.14 13.04
C LEU A 62 16.07 -14.36 13.24
N ARG A 63 16.49 -15.58 13.59
CA ARG A 63 17.91 -15.94 13.71
C ARG A 63 18.57 -16.12 12.34
N ARG A 64 17.80 -16.29 11.26
CA ARG A 64 18.34 -16.40 9.89
C ARG A 64 18.72 -15.00 9.39
N HIS A 65 20.00 -14.81 9.08
CA HIS A 65 20.54 -13.51 8.65
C HIS A 65 19.75 -12.90 7.48
N GLY A 66 19.38 -13.71 6.47
CA GLY A 66 18.60 -13.24 5.32
C GLY A 66 17.17 -12.79 5.64
N VAL A 67 16.55 -13.38 6.66
CA VAL A 67 15.21 -12.96 7.13
C VAL A 67 15.32 -11.65 7.88
N ARG A 68 16.28 -11.54 8.81
CA ARG A 68 16.52 -10.31 9.57
C ARG A 68 16.84 -9.14 8.66
N SER A 69 17.74 -9.32 7.69
CA SER A 69 18.06 -8.28 6.71
C SER A 69 16.84 -7.90 5.88
N GLY A 70 16.06 -8.88 5.40
CA GLY A 70 14.83 -8.62 4.64
C GLY A 70 13.82 -7.81 5.45
N LEU A 71 13.63 -8.13 6.73
CA LEU A 71 12.75 -7.41 7.64
C LEU A 71 13.19 -5.95 7.84
N ILE A 72 14.49 -5.74 8.11
CA ILE A 72 15.05 -4.40 8.32
C ILE A 72 14.89 -3.54 7.07
N VAL A 73 15.25 -4.07 5.90
CA VAL A 73 15.14 -3.32 4.65
C VAL A 73 13.66 -3.04 4.34
N THR A 74 12.77 -4.01 4.52
CA THR A 74 11.33 -3.80 4.34
C THR A 74 10.80 -2.72 5.27
N PHE A 75 11.18 -2.77 6.55
CA PHE A 75 10.81 -1.76 7.54
C PHE A 75 11.29 -0.35 7.13
N LEU A 76 12.56 -0.21 6.74
CA LEU A 76 13.12 1.08 6.31
C LEU A 76 12.45 1.62 5.05
N VAL A 77 12.20 0.77 4.05
CA VAL A 77 11.55 1.18 2.79
C VAL A 77 10.10 1.60 3.06
N VAL A 78 9.35 0.82 3.85
CA VAL A 78 7.97 1.15 4.22
C VAL A 78 7.92 2.44 5.02
N LEU A 79 8.83 2.61 6.00
CA LEU A 79 8.91 3.83 6.81
C LEU A 79 9.22 5.06 5.95
N ALA A 80 10.19 4.97 5.05
CA ALA A 80 10.53 6.07 4.14
C ALA A 80 9.37 6.39 3.17
N HIS A 81 8.72 5.37 2.63
CA HIS A 81 7.57 5.53 1.74
C HIS A 81 6.40 6.24 2.44
N PHE A 82 5.92 5.70 3.58
CA PHE A 82 4.80 6.29 4.30
C PHE A 82 5.14 7.66 4.89
N GLY A 83 6.37 7.83 5.40
CA GLY A 83 6.85 9.12 5.89
C GLY A 83 6.80 10.19 4.82
N THR A 84 7.24 9.89 3.59
CA THR A 84 7.16 10.83 2.47
C THR A 84 5.72 11.04 1.99
N TYR A 85 4.93 9.97 1.90
CA TYR A 85 3.54 10.02 1.43
C TYR A 85 2.68 11.00 2.25
N THR A 86 2.88 11.03 3.57
CA THR A 86 2.18 11.94 4.47
C THR A 86 2.37 13.41 4.06
N TYR A 87 3.53 13.76 3.51
CA TYR A 87 3.84 15.12 3.05
C TYR A 87 3.61 15.31 1.53
N LEU A 88 3.14 14.29 0.81
CA LEU A 88 2.97 14.37 -0.63
C LEU A 88 2.00 15.49 -1.04
N THR A 89 0.84 15.57 -0.40
CA THR A 89 -0.16 16.60 -0.69
C THR A 89 0.38 18.03 -0.47
N PRO A 90 0.99 18.37 0.68
CA PRO A 90 1.57 19.71 0.85
C PRO A 90 2.71 19.98 -0.15
N LEU A 91 3.59 19.02 -0.44
CA LEU A 91 4.65 19.17 -1.45
C LEU A 91 4.09 19.47 -2.85
N LEU A 92 2.97 18.83 -3.22
CA LEU A 92 2.35 19.06 -4.53
C LEU A 92 1.60 20.38 -4.61
N ARG A 93 1.10 20.93 -3.50
CA ARG A 93 0.34 22.21 -3.52
C ARG A 93 1.18 23.39 -3.99
N ASP A 94 2.49 23.37 -3.72
CA ASP A 94 3.38 24.47 -4.07
C ASP A 94 3.73 24.49 -5.58
N VAL A 95 3.56 23.35 -6.27
CA VAL A 95 3.92 23.18 -7.70
C VAL A 95 2.74 22.85 -8.62
N VAL A 96 1.60 22.41 -8.06
CA VAL A 96 0.40 21.99 -8.81
C VAL A 96 -0.76 22.95 -8.53
N ARG A 97 -1.48 23.34 -9.60
CA ARG A 97 -2.69 24.18 -9.47
C ARG A 97 -3.77 23.45 -8.67
N PRO A 98 -4.58 24.15 -7.85
CA PRO A 98 -5.58 23.54 -6.96
C PRO A 98 -6.54 22.55 -7.64
N GLY A 99 -6.94 22.81 -8.89
CA GLY A 99 -7.85 21.94 -9.64
C GLY A 99 -7.20 20.68 -10.24
N LEU A 100 -5.86 20.57 -10.24
CA LEU A 100 -5.13 19.44 -10.83
C LEU A 100 -4.60 18.45 -9.79
N LEU A 101 -4.64 18.78 -8.50
CA LEU A 101 -4.14 17.92 -7.42
C LEU A 101 -4.82 16.54 -7.44
N SER A 102 -6.15 16.50 -7.61
CA SER A 102 -6.91 15.25 -7.71
C SER A 102 -6.49 14.39 -8.90
N LEU A 103 -6.12 15.01 -10.03
CA LEU A 103 -5.64 14.30 -11.21
C LEU A 103 -4.25 13.68 -10.96
N TYR A 104 -3.36 14.41 -10.28
CA TYR A 104 -2.03 13.90 -9.92
C TYR A 104 -2.13 12.71 -8.98
N LEU A 105 -3.01 12.78 -7.97
CA LEU A 105 -3.26 11.66 -7.05
C LEU A 105 -3.93 10.47 -7.76
N LEU A 106 -4.79 10.72 -8.76
CA LEU A 106 -5.38 9.66 -9.58
C LEU A 106 -4.30 8.95 -10.41
N VAL A 107 -3.39 9.69 -11.06
CA VAL A 107 -2.26 9.12 -11.81
C VAL A 107 -1.38 8.27 -10.90
N TYR A 108 -1.06 8.77 -9.70
CA TYR A 108 -0.33 8.00 -8.68
C TYR A 108 -1.04 6.68 -8.35
N GLY A 109 -2.36 6.72 -8.11
CA GLY A 109 -3.14 5.51 -7.84
C GLY A 109 -3.11 4.50 -8.99
N VAL A 110 -3.26 4.96 -10.23
CA VAL A 110 -3.20 4.10 -11.43
C VAL A 110 -1.81 3.50 -11.61
N ALA A 111 -0.75 4.30 -11.42
CA ALA A 111 0.63 3.83 -11.47
C ALA A 111 0.90 2.74 -10.42
N GLY A 112 0.42 2.92 -9.18
CA GLY A 112 0.56 1.92 -8.13
C GLY A 112 -0.15 0.58 -8.43
N ILE A 113 -1.32 0.64 -9.08
CA ILE A 113 -2.03 -0.57 -9.56
C ILE A 113 -1.17 -1.29 -10.60
N ALA A 114 -0.70 -0.57 -11.63
CA ALA A 114 0.15 -1.14 -12.68
C ALA A 114 1.46 -1.72 -12.11
N GLY A 115 2.13 -0.98 -11.22
CA GLY A 115 3.34 -1.41 -10.52
C GLY A 115 3.15 -2.69 -9.73
N THR A 116 1.96 -2.90 -9.14
CA THR A 116 1.66 -4.15 -8.42
C THR A 116 1.56 -5.35 -9.35
N PHE A 117 0.94 -5.20 -10.52
CA PHE A 117 0.89 -6.28 -11.52
C PHE A 117 2.29 -6.61 -12.05
N LEU A 118 3.10 -5.58 -12.33
CA LEU A 118 4.49 -5.73 -12.76
C LEU A 118 5.35 -6.43 -11.71
N ALA A 119 5.24 -6.03 -10.43
CA ALA A 119 5.94 -6.66 -9.32
C ALA A 119 5.50 -8.11 -9.12
N GLY A 120 4.20 -8.39 -9.25
CA GLY A 120 3.63 -9.74 -9.13
C GLY A 120 4.03 -10.69 -10.26
N ALA A 121 4.27 -10.17 -11.47
CA ALA A 121 4.77 -10.94 -12.61
C ALA A 121 6.29 -11.17 -12.56
N SER A 122 7.01 -10.52 -11.63
CA SER A 122 8.47 -10.61 -11.57
C SER A 122 8.96 -11.98 -11.13
N ARG A 123 9.81 -12.58 -11.96
CA ARG A 123 10.51 -13.84 -11.64
C ARG A 123 11.73 -13.64 -10.73
N ARG A 124 12.06 -12.39 -10.39
CA ARG A 124 13.22 -12.02 -9.54
C ARG A 124 12.78 -11.06 -8.44
N PRO A 125 12.09 -11.54 -7.38
CA PRO A 125 11.47 -10.67 -6.37
C PRO A 125 12.48 -9.81 -5.61
N ARG A 126 13.70 -10.31 -5.35
CA ARG A 126 14.77 -9.53 -4.72
C ARG A 126 15.23 -8.35 -5.56
N LEU A 127 15.34 -8.55 -6.88
CA LEU A 127 15.73 -7.48 -7.81
C LEU A 127 14.59 -6.47 -7.97
N ALA A 128 13.35 -6.94 -8.14
CA ALA A 128 12.19 -6.06 -8.20
C ALA A 128 12.06 -5.19 -6.95
N PHE A 129 12.29 -5.77 -5.77
CA PHE A 129 12.29 -5.04 -4.51
C PHE A 129 13.43 -4.01 -4.43
N ALA A 130 14.65 -4.38 -4.85
CA ALA A 130 15.77 -3.44 -4.88
C ALA A 130 15.53 -2.27 -5.85
N VAL A 131 14.96 -2.54 -7.02
CA VAL A 131 14.57 -1.51 -7.99
C VAL A 131 13.49 -0.60 -7.42
N ALA A 132 12.46 -1.15 -6.77
CA ALA A 132 11.41 -0.35 -6.13
C ALA A 132 11.97 0.53 -5.00
N ALA A 133 12.86 -0.02 -4.16
CA ALA A 133 13.52 0.75 -3.11
C ALA A 133 14.38 1.90 -3.67
N ALA A 134 15.12 1.64 -4.76
CA ALA A 134 15.90 2.66 -5.44
C ALA A 134 15.03 3.73 -6.11
N ALA A 135 13.91 3.33 -6.71
CA ALA A 135 12.92 4.23 -7.30
C ALA A 135 12.32 5.15 -6.24
N ILE A 136 11.89 4.60 -5.09
CA ILE A 136 11.38 5.40 -3.96
C ILE A 136 12.46 6.38 -3.46
N ALA A 137 13.70 5.93 -3.28
CA ALA A 137 14.79 6.81 -2.83
C ALA A 137 15.06 7.95 -3.82
N ALA A 138 15.08 7.66 -5.13
CA ALA A 138 15.23 8.67 -6.17
C ALA A 138 14.05 9.65 -6.19
N SER A 139 12.82 9.14 -6.08
CA SER A 139 11.60 9.95 -6.02
C SER A 139 11.63 10.94 -4.86
N VAL A 140 12.04 10.52 -3.66
CA VAL A 140 12.16 11.39 -2.47
C VAL A 140 13.18 12.52 -2.71
N PHE A 141 14.29 12.21 -3.39
CA PHE A 141 15.35 13.19 -3.63
C PHE A 141 14.99 14.21 -4.73
N VAL A 142 14.25 13.77 -5.75
CA VAL A 142 13.89 14.61 -6.91
C VAL A 142 12.68 15.50 -6.62
N LEU A 143 11.72 15.03 -5.81
CA LEU A 143 10.44 15.72 -5.59
C LEU A 143 10.58 17.18 -5.10
N PRO A 144 11.48 17.54 -4.17
CA PRO A 144 11.64 18.92 -3.70
C PRO A 144 12.25 19.87 -4.75
N HIS A 145 12.80 19.34 -5.83
CA HIS A 145 13.48 20.11 -6.89
C HIS A 145 12.71 20.07 -8.22
N ALA A 146 11.59 19.35 -8.25
CA ALA A 146 10.81 19.11 -9.44
C ALA A 146 9.74 20.20 -9.65
N GLY A 147 9.67 20.76 -10.85
CA GLY A 147 8.49 21.51 -11.29
C GLY A 147 7.29 20.59 -11.57
N ALA A 148 6.15 21.15 -11.97
CA ALA A 148 4.89 20.39 -12.17
C ALA A 148 5.04 19.10 -13.00
N ALA A 149 5.75 19.16 -14.14
CA ALA A 149 5.99 17.99 -15.00
C ALA A 149 6.89 16.93 -14.33
N GLY A 150 7.91 17.38 -13.57
CA GLY A 150 8.78 16.48 -12.82
C GLY A 150 8.05 15.81 -11.65
N ALA A 151 7.16 16.53 -10.97
CA ALA A 151 6.33 15.96 -9.92
C ALA A 151 5.43 14.84 -10.45
N LEU A 152 4.87 15.00 -11.65
CA LEU A 152 4.05 13.96 -12.29
C LEU A 152 4.88 12.73 -12.67
N ALA A 153 6.10 12.91 -13.19
CA ALA A 153 7.02 11.81 -13.47
C ALA A 153 7.43 11.06 -12.19
N VAL A 154 7.71 11.79 -11.12
CA VAL A 154 8.03 11.22 -9.80
C VAL A 154 6.85 10.40 -9.29
N LEU A 155 5.62 10.90 -9.38
CA LEU A 155 4.42 10.16 -8.97
C LEU A 155 4.17 8.87 -9.77
N VAL A 156 4.62 8.79 -11.01
CA VAL A 156 4.50 7.55 -11.80
C VAL A 156 5.54 6.51 -11.38
N VAL A 157 6.73 6.98 -10.96
CA VAL A 157 7.86 6.12 -10.55
C VAL A 157 7.76 5.67 -9.09
N TRP A 158 7.16 6.52 -8.24
CA TRP A 158 7.03 6.31 -6.79
C TRP A 158 6.01 5.21 -6.44
#